data_AF-A0A6M4P5T4-F1
#
_entry.id   AF-A0A6M4P5T4-F1
#
_cell.length_a   1.000
_cell.length_b   1.000
_cell.length_c   1.000
_cell.angle_alpha   90.00
_cell.angle_beta   90.00
_cell.angle_gamma   90.00
#
_symmetry.space_group_name_H-M   'P 1'
#
loop_
_entity.id
_entity.type
_entity.pdbx_description
1 polymer ?
#
loop_
_entity_poly.entity_id
_entity_poly.type
_entity_poly.pdbx_seq_one_letter_code
_entity_poly.pdbx_strand_id
1 'polypeptide(L)'
;MASHMASQIGASKRNTQAELFVDYLLNDYFGDAQNQGLIDNLTIETQAVFKNDMASDVWDHKVCFNHIDLDKDVEIWCQTTCYKGHGDTEKKESNKTYEVRETLVEAISLRKLMQQQDELVRSIHFTIGDANYTYGWFKSLKENSFDLSIYLDTESNNIFSLLNSAIGSTKIELKIKECLKELISKDSEISNIVQYNKKILNKWFKDLNLPIQANADKQWSLVERNLKNNNIEDFIKNSKNSGLNIKKQASTAIHNGYTSSPVLEKTVENLLAKKSSLKRLVYVKDNWSTYCNQIQTLVDNTSQVEQFVTTLWMDKKLKEVNRRLLLRAHTRDGINYIQDLNIKGITEHNLYIGTHQPHQVVNIVSIITANFANEGAYTSADIAALLTNNHSKNLVKQCLWFEARNGAALKPSFEYINLVLQEHGYTIKKPNPSDCLLIGYHAELTDEVVKPYQNFMGIYDRSDTLLALLKGKFFSINEFPRRCKEESFTGLTIQNSFVDGVFVQRHQLPIIMFIDMEEDFEPPEYSLRRLAGFGWTIAFNEKEIIEAISK
;
A
#
# COMPACT_ATOMS: atom_id res chain seq x y z
N MET A 1 15.40 -6.91 -20.47
CA MET A 1 15.01 -6.40 -19.14
C MET A 1 13.50 -6.51 -19.01
N ALA A 2 12.99 -7.13 -17.94
CA ALA A 2 11.54 -7.27 -17.73
C ALA A 2 10.96 -5.93 -17.23
N SER A 3 10.11 -5.30 -18.03
CA SER A 3 9.50 -4.01 -17.73
C SER A 3 8.61 -4.06 -16.48
N HIS A 4 8.31 -2.90 -15.87
CA HIS A 4 7.33 -2.78 -14.80
C HIS A 4 5.98 -3.42 -15.18
N MET A 5 5.59 -3.32 -16.45
CA MET A 5 4.43 -4.04 -16.98
C MET A 5 4.58 -5.56 -16.88
N ALA A 6 5.75 -6.14 -17.17
CA ALA A 6 5.97 -7.58 -17.00
C ALA A 6 5.86 -8.02 -15.52
N SER A 7 6.31 -7.20 -14.57
CA SER A 7 6.15 -7.48 -13.12
C SER A 7 4.69 -7.38 -12.66
N GLN A 8 3.93 -6.40 -13.16
CA GLN A 8 2.50 -6.23 -12.89
C GLN A 8 1.66 -7.33 -13.56
N ILE A 9 2.02 -7.74 -14.79
CA ILE A 9 1.40 -8.87 -15.49
C ILE A 9 1.62 -10.17 -14.72
N GLY A 10 2.84 -10.40 -14.20
CA GLY A 10 3.14 -11.56 -13.34
C GLY A 10 2.34 -11.55 -12.03
N ALA A 11 2.22 -10.39 -11.38
CA ALA A 11 1.43 -10.23 -10.16
C ALA A 11 -0.08 -10.43 -10.38
N SER A 12 -0.63 -9.86 -11.45
CA SER A 12 -2.04 -10.04 -11.83
C SER A 12 -2.33 -11.49 -12.17
N LYS A 13 -1.44 -12.18 -12.90
CA LYS A 13 -1.59 -13.60 -13.23
C LYS A 13 -1.65 -14.47 -11.98
N ARG A 14 -0.81 -14.21 -10.97
CA ARG A 14 -0.83 -14.97 -9.71
C ARG A 14 -2.09 -14.74 -8.87
N ASN A 15 -2.61 -13.51 -8.81
CA ASN A 15 -3.90 -13.24 -8.17
C ASN A 15 -5.02 -14.07 -8.82
N THR A 16 -5.13 -14.00 -10.16
CA THR A 16 -6.12 -14.80 -10.89
C THR A 16 -5.94 -16.30 -10.69
N GLN A 17 -4.71 -16.81 -10.66
CA GLN A 17 -4.44 -18.23 -10.39
C GLN A 17 -4.84 -18.63 -8.96
N ALA A 18 -4.62 -17.74 -7.99
CA ALA A 18 -5.02 -17.97 -6.60
C ALA A 18 -6.55 -18.03 -6.47
N GLU A 19 -7.26 -17.05 -7.04
CA GLU A 19 -8.73 -17.01 -7.05
C GLU A 19 -9.32 -18.24 -7.75
N LEU A 20 -8.81 -18.63 -8.93
CA LEU A 20 -9.28 -19.82 -9.65
C LEU A 20 -9.01 -21.13 -8.89
N PHE A 21 -7.91 -21.19 -8.13
CA PHE A 21 -7.62 -22.36 -7.30
C PHE A 21 -8.56 -22.46 -6.10
N VAL A 22 -8.90 -21.32 -5.47
CA VAL A 22 -9.93 -21.26 -4.43
C VAL A 22 -11.31 -21.60 -4.99
N ASP A 23 -11.69 -21.06 -6.15
CA ASP A 23 -12.95 -21.39 -6.83
C ASP A 23 -13.07 -22.90 -7.03
N TYR A 24 -12.02 -23.54 -7.55
CA TYR A 24 -11.99 -25.00 -7.70
C TYR A 24 -12.21 -25.70 -6.35
N LEU A 25 -11.47 -25.32 -5.30
CA LEU A 25 -11.56 -25.95 -3.98
C LEU A 25 -12.97 -25.84 -3.38
N LEU A 26 -13.60 -24.66 -3.50
CA LEU A 26 -14.95 -24.42 -3.02
C LEU A 26 -15.98 -25.26 -3.79
N ASN A 27 -15.92 -25.26 -5.13
CA ASN A 27 -16.81 -26.07 -5.96
C ASN A 27 -16.66 -27.57 -5.68
N ASP A 28 -15.43 -28.05 -5.55
CA ASP A 28 -15.12 -29.46 -5.29
C ASP A 28 -15.61 -29.88 -3.89
N TYR A 29 -15.33 -29.08 -2.85
CA TYR A 29 -15.75 -29.40 -1.49
C TYR A 29 -17.27 -29.30 -1.28
N PHE A 30 -17.92 -28.20 -1.68
CA PHE A 30 -19.36 -28.03 -1.48
C PHE A 30 -20.18 -28.89 -2.45
N GLY A 31 -19.66 -29.18 -3.65
CA GLY A 31 -20.26 -30.16 -4.55
C GLY A 31 -20.25 -31.57 -3.94
N ASP A 32 -19.15 -31.99 -3.31
CA ASP A 32 -19.08 -33.24 -2.55
C ASP A 32 -20.08 -33.25 -1.38
N ALA A 33 -20.21 -32.13 -0.64
CA ALA A 33 -21.15 -32.01 0.46
C ALA A 33 -22.62 -32.11 0.00
N GLN A 34 -22.96 -31.51 -1.15
CA GLN A 34 -24.29 -31.63 -1.76
C GLN A 34 -24.57 -33.07 -2.19
N ASN A 35 -23.61 -33.73 -2.84
CA ASN A 35 -23.76 -35.14 -3.26
C ASN A 35 -23.89 -36.11 -2.07
N GLN A 36 -23.34 -35.76 -0.91
CA GLN A 36 -23.48 -36.51 0.34
C GLN A 36 -24.79 -36.21 1.08
N GLY A 37 -25.63 -35.30 0.58
CA GLY A 37 -26.88 -34.89 1.22
C GLY A 37 -26.65 -34.12 2.53
N LEU A 38 -25.57 -33.35 2.62
CA LEU A 38 -25.29 -32.47 3.77
C LEU A 38 -25.87 -31.05 3.57
N ILE A 39 -26.00 -30.64 2.31
CA ILE A 39 -26.53 -29.33 1.91
C ILE A 39 -27.43 -29.46 0.69
N ASP A 40 -28.33 -28.49 0.52
CA ASP A 40 -29.17 -28.30 -0.66
C ASP A 40 -29.05 -26.86 -1.20
N ASN A 41 -29.54 -26.63 -2.43
CA ASN A 41 -29.59 -25.31 -3.07
C ASN A 41 -28.24 -24.56 -3.17
N LEU A 42 -27.15 -25.29 -3.41
CA LEU A 42 -25.80 -24.73 -3.51
C LEU A 42 -25.70 -23.70 -4.65
N THR A 43 -25.22 -22.50 -4.32
CA THR A 43 -24.83 -21.45 -5.26
C THR A 43 -23.44 -20.92 -4.86
N ILE A 44 -22.54 -20.77 -5.84
CA ILE A 44 -21.23 -20.14 -5.65
C ILE A 44 -21.14 -18.97 -6.63
N GLU A 45 -21.13 -17.75 -6.08
CA GLU A 45 -20.94 -16.50 -6.82
C GLU A 45 -19.48 -16.06 -6.71
N THR A 46 -18.89 -15.59 -7.82
CA THR A 46 -17.56 -14.97 -7.83
C THR A 46 -17.68 -13.46 -7.90
N GLN A 47 -16.73 -12.74 -7.30
CA GLN A 47 -16.70 -11.26 -7.26
C GLN A 47 -17.99 -10.67 -6.66
N ALA A 48 -18.49 -11.30 -5.59
CA ALA A 48 -19.73 -10.93 -4.92
C ALA A 48 -19.63 -9.54 -4.27
N VAL A 49 -20.63 -8.70 -4.51
CA VAL A 49 -20.63 -7.31 -4.03
C VAL A 49 -21.27 -7.23 -2.64
N PHE A 50 -20.52 -6.73 -1.66
CA PHE A 50 -21.02 -6.45 -0.32
C PHE A 50 -21.14 -4.94 -0.09
N LYS A 51 -22.35 -4.47 0.24
CA LYS A 51 -22.61 -3.05 0.52
C LYS A 51 -23.39 -2.87 1.80
N ASN A 52 -22.92 -1.97 2.65
CA ASN A 52 -23.67 -1.41 3.76
C ASN A 52 -23.29 0.08 3.94
N ASP A 53 -23.79 0.70 5.01
CA ASP A 53 -23.50 2.10 5.35
C ASP A 53 -22.03 2.39 5.66
N MET A 54 -21.16 1.40 5.85
CA MET A 54 -19.73 1.56 6.11
C MET A 54 -18.84 0.71 5.19
N ALA A 55 -19.41 0.08 4.17
CA ALA A 55 -18.71 -0.81 3.27
C ALA A 55 -19.29 -0.81 1.86
N SER A 56 -18.39 -0.90 0.89
CA SER A 56 -18.70 -1.14 -0.52
C SER A 56 -17.55 -1.96 -1.09
N ASP A 57 -17.56 -3.25 -0.79
CA ASP A 57 -16.46 -4.17 -0.99
C ASP A 57 -16.84 -5.24 -2.02
N VAL A 58 -15.82 -5.84 -2.64
CA VAL A 58 -15.96 -6.99 -3.53
C VAL A 58 -15.24 -8.14 -2.85
N TRP A 59 -15.98 -9.20 -2.57
CA TRP A 59 -15.47 -10.46 -2.03
C TRP A 59 -15.23 -11.42 -3.17
N ASP A 60 -14.14 -12.18 -3.10
CA ASP A 60 -13.76 -13.08 -4.19
C ASP A 60 -14.84 -14.13 -4.45
N HIS A 61 -15.48 -14.66 -3.39
CA HIS A 61 -16.58 -15.61 -3.52
C HIS A 61 -17.67 -15.41 -2.44
N LYS A 62 -18.91 -15.75 -2.80
CA LYS A 62 -20.02 -15.98 -1.86
C LYS A 62 -20.61 -17.36 -2.12
N VAL A 63 -20.62 -18.21 -1.11
CA VAL A 63 -21.22 -19.55 -1.16
C VAL A 63 -22.53 -19.53 -0.38
N CYS A 64 -23.64 -19.88 -1.02
CA CYS A 64 -24.96 -19.96 -0.41
C CYS A 64 -25.50 -21.38 -0.50
N PHE A 65 -26.11 -21.89 0.57
CA PHE A 65 -26.78 -23.19 0.58
C PHE A 65 -27.73 -23.30 1.79
N ASN A 66 -28.63 -24.27 1.74
CA ASN A 66 -29.39 -24.73 2.90
C ASN A 66 -28.62 -25.86 3.58
N HIS A 67 -28.32 -25.72 4.87
CA HIS A 67 -27.64 -26.74 5.67
C HIS A 67 -28.68 -27.68 6.27
N ILE A 68 -28.68 -28.94 5.83
CA ILE A 68 -29.74 -29.90 6.15
C ILE A 68 -29.80 -30.19 7.66
N ASP A 69 -28.66 -30.50 8.29
CA ASP A 69 -28.65 -30.83 9.74
C ASP A 69 -28.98 -29.65 10.65
N LEU A 70 -28.72 -28.41 10.20
CA LEU A 70 -28.98 -27.19 10.98
C LEU A 70 -30.35 -26.60 10.68
N ASP A 71 -31.01 -27.03 9.60
CA ASP A 71 -32.24 -26.45 9.05
C ASP A 71 -32.13 -24.92 8.91
N LYS A 72 -31.03 -24.47 8.29
CA LYS A 72 -30.71 -23.04 8.11
C LYS A 72 -30.12 -22.75 6.76
N ASP A 73 -30.49 -21.61 6.21
CA ASP A 73 -29.77 -21.01 5.09
C ASP A 73 -28.46 -20.42 5.59
N VAL A 74 -27.39 -20.68 4.84
CA VAL A 74 -26.01 -20.31 5.16
C VAL A 74 -25.43 -19.47 4.03
N GLU A 75 -24.78 -18.37 4.40
CA GLU A 75 -23.92 -17.60 3.51
C GLU A 75 -22.46 -17.64 3.99
N ILE A 76 -21.54 -18.02 3.11
CA ILE A 76 -20.10 -18.00 3.39
C ILE A 76 -19.40 -17.04 2.44
N TRP A 77 -18.89 -15.95 2.99
CA TRP A 77 -18.15 -14.92 2.29
C TRP A 77 -16.65 -15.23 2.33
N CYS A 78 -16.03 -15.41 1.17
CA CYS A 78 -14.65 -15.87 1.06
C CYS A 78 -13.74 -14.81 0.44
N GLN A 79 -12.57 -14.61 1.04
CA GLN A 79 -11.56 -13.68 0.52
C GLN A 79 -10.19 -14.34 0.42
N THR A 80 -9.45 -14.00 -0.63
CA THR A 80 -8.16 -14.61 -0.97
C THR A 80 -7.04 -13.60 -0.81
N THR A 81 -5.87 -14.07 -0.39
CA THR A 81 -4.64 -13.29 -0.43
C THR A 81 -3.52 -14.18 -0.94
N CYS A 82 -2.82 -13.72 -1.97
CA CYS A 82 -1.63 -14.40 -2.47
C CYS A 82 -0.35 -13.74 -1.92
N TYR A 83 0.64 -14.54 -1.53
CA TYR A 83 1.98 -14.04 -1.24
C TYR A 83 2.82 -14.10 -2.51
N LYS A 84 3.30 -12.92 -2.95
CA LYS A 84 4.03 -12.77 -4.20
C LYS A 84 5.51 -12.98 -3.90
N GLY A 85 5.93 -14.23 -3.71
CA GLY A 85 7.37 -14.52 -3.65
C GLY A 85 8.05 -14.03 -4.92
N HIS A 86 8.94 -13.05 -4.83
CA HIS A 86 10.01 -12.95 -5.83
C HIS A 86 10.84 -14.24 -5.71
N GLY A 87 11.46 -14.74 -6.77
CA GLY A 87 12.32 -15.95 -6.70
C GLY A 87 13.56 -15.80 -5.82
N ASP A 88 13.57 -14.81 -4.93
CA ASP A 88 14.57 -14.48 -3.93
C ASP A 88 13.92 -14.67 -2.55
N THR A 89 14.15 -15.85 -1.95
CA THR A 89 13.66 -16.28 -0.64
C THR A 89 14.15 -15.40 0.51
N GLU A 90 15.15 -14.54 0.29
CA GLU A 90 15.80 -13.74 1.34
C GLU A 90 15.12 -12.39 1.59
N LYS A 91 14.17 -11.96 0.75
CA LYS A 91 13.52 -10.64 0.86
C LYS A 91 12.01 -10.76 1.13
N LYS A 92 11.61 -10.44 2.38
CA LYS A 92 10.20 -10.29 2.77
C LYS A 92 9.55 -9.07 2.08
N GLU A 93 8.31 -9.19 1.64
CA GLU A 93 7.62 -8.09 0.92
C GLU A 93 7.11 -7.00 1.89
N SER A 94 7.65 -5.77 1.81
CA SER A 94 7.17 -4.65 2.62
C SER A 94 5.78 -4.12 2.21
N ASN A 95 5.41 -4.28 0.93
CA ASN A 95 4.26 -3.63 0.31
C ASN A 95 2.91 -4.37 0.48
N LYS A 96 2.91 -5.62 0.94
CA LYS A 96 1.68 -6.43 1.13
C LYS A 96 0.91 -6.13 2.41
N THR A 97 1.43 -5.27 3.28
CA THR A 97 0.72 -4.82 4.49
C THR A 97 -0.62 -4.14 4.18
N TYR A 98 -0.78 -3.55 3.00
CA TYR A 98 -2.04 -2.89 2.60
C TYR A 98 -3.14 -3.89 2.26
N GLU A 99 -2.90 -4.83 1.34
CA GLU A 99 -3.87 -5.87 0.94
C GLU A 99 -4.35 -6.69 2.16
N VAL A 100 -3.43 -6.98 3.10
CA VAL A 100 -3.77 -7.69 4.34
C VAL A 100 -4.71 -6.88 5.23
N ARG A 101 -4.47 -5.57 5.40
CA ARG A 101 -5.33 -4.70 6.21
C ARG A 101 -6.70 -4.52 5.59
N GLU A 102 -6.77 -4.36 4.27
CA GLU A 102 -8.02 -4.20 3.53
C GLU A 102 -8.97 -5.39 3.79
N THR A 103 -8.44 -6.60 3.64
CA THR A 103 -9.20 -7.84 3.85
C THR A 103 -9.56 -8.09 5.32
N LEU A 104 -8.79 -7.58 6.29
CA LEU A 104 -9.19 -7.60 7.72
C LEU A 104 -10.37 -6.67 7.99
N VAL A 105 -10.38 -5.48 7.39
CA VAL A 105 -11.49 -4.51 7.54
C VAL A 105 -12.76 -5.03 6.91
N GLU A 106 -12.67 -5.72 5.77
CA GLU A 106 -13.79 -6.42 5.13
C GLU A 106 -14.41 -7.45 6.08
N ALA A 107 -13.60 -8.35 6.65
CA ALA A 107 -14.08 -9.37 7.59
C ALA A 107 -14.74 -8.79 8.84
N ILE A 108 -14.16 -7.74 9.42
CA ILE A 108 -14.74 -7.06 10.58
C ILE A 108 -16.05 -6.35 10.19
N SER A 109 -16.11 -5.69 9.02
CA SER A 109 -17.30 -4.98 8.58
C SER A 109 -18.46 -5.92 8.21
N LEU A 110 -18.15 -7.14 7.77
CA LEU A 110 -19.15 -8.18 7.49
C LEU A 110 -19.90 -8.63 8.75
N ARG A 111 -19.32 -8.47 9.95
CA ARG A 111 -19.99 -8.79 11.22
C ARG A 111 -21.31 -8.05 11.40
N LYS A 112 -21.45 -6.87 10.80
CA LYS A 112 -22.73 -6.15 10.73
C LYS A 112 -23.82 -6.97 10.08
N LEU A 113 -23.52 -7.63 8.95
CA LEU A 113 -24.47 -8.48 8.24
C LEU A 113 -24.88 -9.68 9.11
N MET A 114 -23.89 -10.30 9.76
CA MET A 114 -24.11 -11.45 10.65
C MET A 114 -25.05 -11.14 11.82
N GLN A 115 -25.10 -9.88 12.28
CA GLN A 115 -26.00 -9.44 13.34
C GLN A 115 -27.42 -9.09 12.85
N GLN A 116 -27.60 -8.88 11.54
CA GLN A 116 -28.84 -8.34 10.95
C GLN A 116 -29.70 -9.39 10.25
N GLN A 117 -29.12 -10.51 9.83
CA GLN A 117 -29.82 -11.56 9.09
C GLN A 117 -30.20 -12.75 9.98
N ASP A 118 -31.31 -13.38 9.63
CA ASP A 118 -31.74 -14.65 10.22
C ASP A 118 -30.89 -15.84 9.68
N GLU A 119 -30.26 -15.64 8.52
CA GLU A 119 -29.32 -16.56 7.87
C GLU A 119 -28.03 -16.72 8.68
N LEU A 120 -27.42 -17.90 8.60
CA LEU A 120 -26.12 -18.15 9.21
C LEU A 120 -25.02 -17.64 8.27
N VAL A 121 -24.49 -16.45 8.57
CA VAL A 121 -23.42 -15.83 7.78
C VAL A 121 -22.05 -16.13 8.38
N ARG A 122 -21.07 -16.54 7.57
CA ARG A 122 -19.67 -16.80 7.96
C ARG A 122 -18.66 -16.23 6.98
N SER A 123 -17.43 -16.10 7.44
CA SER A 123 -16.29 -15.60 6.70
C SER A 123 -15.14 -16.60 6.64
N ILE A 124 -14.60 -16.84 5.44
CA ILE A 124 -13.39 -17.65 5.24
C ILE A 124 -12.32 -16.81 4.57
N HIS A 125 -11.08 -16.92 5.05
CA HIS A 125 -9.91 -16.40 4.37
C HIS A 125 -9.05 -17.52 3.80
N PHE A 126 -8.62 -17.37 2.54
CA PHE A 126 -7.63 -18.24 1.92
C PHE A 126 -6.33 -17.48 1.71
N THR A 127 -5.23 -18.03 2.20
CA THR A 127 -3.88 -17.55 1.94
C THR A 127 -3.16 -18.52 1.04
N ILE A 128 -2.65 -18.07 -0.11
CA ILE A 128 -1.96 -18.92 -1.09
C ILE A 128 -0.48 -18.50 -1.22
N GLY A 129 0.41 -19.48 -1.04
CA GLY A 129 1.85 -19.33 -1.10
C GLY A 129 2.51 -19.22 0.27
N ASP A 130 3.85 -19.25 0.26
CA ASP A 130 4.65 -19.45 1.47
C ASP A 130 4.56 -18.27 2.46
N ALA A 131 4.17 -18.60 3.69
CA ALA A 131 4.00 -17.65 4.77
C ALA A 131 5.31 -16.97 5.19
N ASN A 132 6.46 -17.57 4.91
CA ASN A 132 7.78 -16.99 5.18
C ASN A 132 8.05 -15.72 4.37
N TYR A 133 7.37 -15.53 3.23
CA TYR A 133 7.46 -14.32 2.42
C TYR A 133 6.73 -13.12 3.02
N THR A 134 5.99 -13.35 4.11
CA THR A 134 5.14 -12.35 4.75
C THR A 134 5.58 -12.05 6.19
N TYR A 135 4.91 -11.10 6.84
CA TYR A 135 5.14 -10.86 8.26
C TYR A 135 4.45 -11.95 9.09
N GLY A 136 5.17 -12.59 10.02
CA GLY A 136 4.64 -13.72 10.79
C GLY A 136 3.33 -13.40 11.53
N TRP A 137 3.21 -12.16 12.04
CA TRP A 137 2.01 -11.68 12.73
C TRP A 137 0.74 -11.60 11.86
N PHE A 138 0.84 -11.68 10.53
CA PHE A 138 -0.35 -11.70 9.68
C PHE A 138 -1.20 -12.94 9.85
N LYS A 139 -0.56 -14.10 10.10
CA LYS A 139 -1.28 -15.35 10.25
C LYS A 139 -2.22 -15.28 11.45
N SER A 140 -1.66 -14.95 12.61
CA SER A 140 -2.43 -14.76 13.84
C SER A 140 -3.55 -13.74 13.66
N LEU A 141 -3.30 -12.63 12.94
CA LEU A 141 -4.35 -11.65 12.67
C LEU A 141 -5.52 -12.20 11.86
N LYS A 142 -5.26 -12.95 10.79
CA LYS A 142 -6.31 -13.53 9.96
C LYS A 142 -7.14 -14.54 10.74
N GLU A 143 -6.48 -15.42 11.47
CA GLU A 143 -7.11 -16.41 12.34
C GLU A 143 -7.99 -15.77 13.42
N ASN A 144 -7.73 -14.52 13.80
CA ASN A 144 -8.50 -13.76 14.79
C ASN A 144 -9.60 -12.85 14.21
N SER A 145 -9.68 -12.68 12.89
CA SER A 145 -10.64 -11.77 12.24
C SER A 145 -11.64 -12.48 11.30
N PHE A 146 -11.27 -13.63 10.73
CA PHE A 146 -12.16 -14.49 9.94
C PHE A 146 -12.65 -15.67 10.77
N ASP A 147 -13.81 -16.24 10.44
CA ASP A 147 -14.34 -17.43 11.13
C ASP A 147 -13.51 -18.69 10.83
N LEU A 148 -12.89 -18.72 9.65
CA LEU A 148 -11.89 -19.70 9.29
C LEU A 148 -10.80 -19.04 8.45
N SER A 149 -9.53 -19.38 8.72
CA SER A 149 -8.40 -19.01 7.87
C SER A 149 -7.68 -20.27 7.41
N ILE A 150 -7.50 -20.39 6.10
CA ILE A 150 -6.93 -21.56 5.42
C ILE A 150 -5.64 -21.14 4.73
N TYR A 151 -4.57 -21.91 4.95
CA TYR A 151 -3.25 -21.66 4.37
C TYR A 151 -2.90 -22.77 3.38
N LEU A 152 -2.78 -22.38 2.12
CA LEU A 152 -2.48 -23.24 0.98
C LEU A 152 -1.03 -23.01 0.57
N ASP A 153 -0.13 -23.81 1.15
CA ASP A 153 1.30 -23.73 0.94
C ASP A 153 1.95 -25.12 0.76
N THR A 154 3.04 -25.15 0.00
CA THR A 154 3.82 -26.33 -0.38
C THR A 154 5.13 -26.36 0.38
N GLU A 155 5.54 -27.51 0.90
CA GLU A 155 6.77 -27.64 1.69
C GLU A 155 8.05 -27.48 0.84
N SER A 156 7.99 -27.89 -0.43
CA SER A 156 9.18 -28.08 -1.27
C SER A 156 9.19 -27.26 -2.55
N ASN A 157 8.04 -27.02 -3.16
CA ASN A 157 7.92 -26.24 -4.39
C ASN A 157 7.28 -24.87 -4.13
N ASN A 158 7.30 -23.99 -5.12
CA ASN A 158 6.44 -22.82 -5.12
C ASN A 158 5.08 -23.21 -5.72
N ILE A 159 4.00 -23.09 -4.95
CA ILE A 159 2.64 -23.43 -5.41
C ILE A 159 2.27 -22.75 -6.74
N PHE A 160 2.72 -21.50 -6.98
CA PHE A 160 2.47 -20.81 -8.24
C PHE A 160 3.25 -21.39 -9.42
N SER A 161 4.41 -22.01 -9.19
CA SER A 161 5.13 -22.73 -10.24
C SER A 161 4.35 -23.98 -10.66
N LEU A 162 3.78 -24.70 -9.70
CA LEU A 162 2.95 -25.87 -9.97
C LEU A 162 1.64 -25.48 -10.68
N LEU A 163 0.94 -24.44 -10.18
CA LEU A 163 -0.26 -23.90 -10.82
C LEU A 163 0.04 -23.38 -12.23
N ASN A 164 1.18 -22.71 -12.44
CA ASN A 164 1.57 -22.24 -13.77
C ASN A 164 1.91 -23.38 -14.73
N SER A 165 2.53 -24.46 -14.26
CA SER A 165 2.79 -25.65 -15.09
C SER A 165 1.50 -26.36 -15.52
N ALA A 166 0.49 -26.39 -14.64
CA ALA A 166 -0.79 -27.01 -14.94
C ALA A 166 -1.70 -26.13 -15.82
N ILE A 167 -1.85 -24.85 -15.48
CA ILE A 167 -2.76 -23.92 -16.16
C ILE A 167 -2.14 -23.37 -17.45
N GLY A 168 -0.81 -23.16 -17.47
CA GLY A 168 -0.06 -22.68 -18.62
C GLY A 168 -0.50 -21.28 -19.11
N SER A 169 -0.81 -21.21 -20.41
CA SER A 169 -1.36 -20.03 -21.09
C SER A 169 -2.87 -20.13 -21.34
N THR A 170 -3.55 -21.11 -20.74
CA THR A 170 -4.98 -21.33 -20.92
C THR A 170 -5.78 -20.13 -20.39
N LYS A 171 -6.72 -19.65 -21.21
CA LYS A 171 -7.61 -18.51 -20.88
C LYS A 171 -9.09 -18.91 -20.76
N ILE A 172 -9.41 -20.18 -21.00
CA ILE A 172 -10.79 -20.69 -21.00
C ILE A 172 -11.04 -21.33 -19.64
N GLU A 173 -11.97 -20.79 -18.86
CA GLU A 173 -12.24 -21.19 -17.48
C GLU A 173 -12.49 -22.70 -17.31
N LEU A 174 -13.33 -23.29 -18.18
CA LEU A 174 -13.63 -24.73 -18.15
C LEU A 174 -12.36 -25.59 -18.27
N LYS A 175 -11.46 -25.21 -19.20
CA LYS A 175 -10.18 -25.92 -19.37
C LYS A 175 -9.25 -25.72 -18.18
N ILE A 176 -9.30 -24.56 -17.52
CA ILE A 176 -8.53 -24.32 -16.30
C ILE A 176 -9.02 -25.27 -15.19
N LYS A 177 -10.34 -25.42 -15.03
CA LYS A 177 -10.93 -26.35 -14.06
C LYS A 177 -10.52 -27.81 -14.34
N GLU A 178 -10.51 -28.22 -15.60
CA GLU A 178 -10.00 -29.55 -16.01
C GLU A 178 -8.51 -29.73 -15.67
N CYS A 179 -7.66 -28.75 -15.98
CA CYS A 179 -6.23 -28.80 -15.64
C CYS A 179 -5.99 -28.87 -14.12
N LEU A 180 -6.76 -28.11 -13.32
CA LEU A 180 -6.69 -28.17 -11.86
C LEU A 180 -7.13 -29.54 -11.34
N LYS A 181 -8.22 -30.10 -11.86
CA LYS A 181 -8.70 -31.44 -11.53
C LYS A 181 -7.64 -32.51 -11.80
N GLU A 182 -6.99 -32.45 -12.97
CA GLU A 182 -5.90 -33.37 -13.31
C GLU A 182 -4.67 -33.21 -12.42
N LEU A 183 -4.34 -31.98 -12.01
CA LEU A 183 -3.20 -31.72 -11.12
C LEU A 183 -3.43 -32.33 -9.74
N ILE A 184 -4.67 -32.24 -9.24
CA ILE A 184 -5.08 -32.72 -7.92
C ILE A 184 -5.26 -34.24 -7.91
N SER A 185 -5.65 -34.86 -9.03
CA SER A 185 -5.83 -36.32 -9.09
C SER A 185 -4.53 -37.13 -9.14
N LYS A 186 -3.38 -36.51 -9.44
CA LYS A 186 -2.09 -37.17 -9.67
C LYS A 186 -1.27 -37.51 -8.41
N ASP A 187 -1.88 -37.56 -7.22
CA ASP A 187 -1.17 -37.76 -5.93
C ASP A 187 0.07 -36.84 -5.79
N SER A 188 -0.14 -35.56 -6.09
CA SER A 188 0.89 -34.51 -6.10
C SER A 188 0.96 -33.76 -4.77
N GLU A 189 2.00 -32.95 -4.57
CA GLU A 189 2.10 -32.05 -3.41
C GLU A 189 0.86 -31.13 -3.27
N ILE A 190 0.31 -30.66 -4.40
CA ILE A 190 -0.96 -29.92 -4.43
C ILE A 190 -2.13 -30.78 -4.00
N SER A 191 -2.17 -32.06 -4.40
CA SER A 191 -3.22 -32.98 -3.95
C SER A 191 -3.22 -33.10 -2.42
N ASN A 192 -2.04 -33.29 -1.81
CA ASN A 192 -1.89 -33.37 -0.37
C ASN A 192 -2.39 -32.10 0.34
N ILE A 193 -2.07 -30.92 -0.21
CA ILE A 193 -2.55 -29.62 0.32
C ILE A 193 -4.08 -29.54 0.22
N VAL A 194 -4.66 -29.88 -0.92
CA VAL A 194 -6.11 -29.85 -1.12
C VAL A 194 -6.79 -30.80 -0.15
N GLN A 195 -6.32 -32.04 -0.02
CA GLN A 195 -6.90 -33.04 0.89
C GLN A 195 -6.76 -32.61 2.36
N TYR A 196 -5.61 -32.06 2.75
CA TYR A 196 -5.41 -31.53 4.10
C TYR A 196 -6.39 -30.39 4.40
N ASN A 197 -6.53 -29.43 3.49
CA ASN A 197 -7.41 -28.28 3.69
C ASN A 197 -8.90 -28.64 3.59
N LYS A 198 -9.27 -29.65 2.79
CA LYS A 198 -10.62 -30.26 2.84
C LYS A 198 -10.92 -30.87 4.21
N LYS A 199 -9.95 -31.48 4.91
CA LYS A 199 -10.14 -31.97 6.28
C LYS A 199 -10.37 -30.83 7.27
N ILE A 200 -9.66 -29.70 7.12
CA ILE A 200 -9.89 -28.49 7.93
C ILE A 200 -11.31 -27.96 7.69
N LEU A 201 -11.71 -27.80 6.43
CA LEU A 201 -13.07 -27.39 6.05
C LEU A 201 -14.11 -28.35 6.64
N ASN A 202 -13.92 -29.66 6.50
CA ASN A 202 -14.83 -30.65 7.04
C ASN A 202 -14.97 -30.57 8.56
N LYS A 203 -13.86 -30.39 9.29
CA LYS A 203 -13.93 -30.19 10.73
C LYS A 203 -14.71 -28.93 11.11
N TRP A 204 -14.45 -27.81 10.42
CA TRP A 204 -15.11 -26.54 10.72
C TRP A 204 -16.59 -26.55 10.32
N PHE A 205 -16.91 -27.08 9.14
CA PHE A 205 -18.26 -27.19 8.57
C PHE A 205 -19.11 -28.22 9.32
N LYS A 206 -18.67 -29.48 9.37
CA LYS A 206 -19.46 -30.63 9.85
C LYS A 206 -19.30 -30.90 11.34
N ASP A 207 -18.07 -30.92 11.84
CA ASP A 207 -17.83 -31.39 13.22
C ASP A 207 -18.10 -30.28 14.25
N LEU A 208 -17.94 -29.01 13.85
CA LEU A 208 -18.07 -27.85 14.72
C LEU A 208 -19.28 -26.96 14.39
N ASN A 209 -20.07 -27.33 13.38
CA ASN A 209 -21.27 -26.60 12.93
C ASN A 209 -20.99 -25.11 12.65
N LEU A 210 -19.97 -24.83 11.84
CA LEU A 210 -19.66 -23.47 11.36
C LEU A 210 -19.45 -22.49 12.54
N PRO A 211 -18.46 -22.70 13.42
CA PRO A 211 -18.26 -21.83 14.57
C PRO A 211 -17.85 -20.42 14.15
N ILE A 212 -18.24 -19.44 14.95
CA ILE A 212 -17.84 -18.03 14.80
C ILE A 212 -16.49 -17.77 15.48
N GLN A 213 -15.68 -16.87 14.93
CA GLN A 213 -14.45 -16.41 15.60
C GLN A 213 -14.77 -15.34 16.65
N ALA A 214 -14.75 -15.72 17.93
CA ALA A 214 -15.08 -14.85 19.05
C ALA A 214 -14.26 -13.55 19.10
N ASN A 215 -12.98 -13.58 18.68
CA ASN A 215 -12.17 -12.36 18.66
C ASN A 215 -12.60 -11.38 17.54
N ALA A 216 -13.18 -11.88 16.46
CA ALA A 216 -13.72 -11.03 15.40
C ALA A 216 -14.99 -10.29 15.85
N ASP A 217 -15.87 -10.95 16.63
CA ASP A 217 -17.04 -10.30 17.23
C ASP A 217 -16.63 -9.23 18.26
N LYS A 218 -15.57 -9.49 19.04
CA LYS A 218 -15.02 -8.49 19.95
C LYS A 218 -14.42 -7.31 19.20
N GLN A 219 -13.74 -7.53 18.07
CA GLN A 219 -13.25 -6.46 17.19
C GLN A 219 -14.41 -5.63 16.64
N TRP A 220 -15.49 -6.27 16.19
CA TRP A 220 -16.69 -5.58 15.74
C TRP A 220 -17.36 -4.78 16.85
N SER A 221 -17.41 -5.31 18.07
CA SER A 221 -17.95 -4.59 19.23
C SER A 221 -17.20 -3.28 19.52
N LEU A 222 -15.89 -3.21 19.22
CA LEU A 222 -15.13 -1.95 19.29
C LEU A 222 -15.60 -0.97 18.22
N VAL A 223 -15.82 -1.45 17.00
CA VAL A 223 -16.33 -0.65 15.88
C VAL A 223 -17.71 -0.08 16.21
N GLU A 224 -18.63 -0.91 16.71
CA GLU A 224 -19.96 -0.46 17.13
C GLU A 224 -19.89 0.61 18.23
N ARG A 225 -19.00 0.44 19.21
CA ARG A 225 -18.80 1.43 20.28
C ARG A 225 -18.32 2.76 19.71
N ASN A 226 -17.34 2.73 18.81
CA ASN A 226 -16.82 3.93 18.16
C ASN A 226 -17.88 4.61 17.27
N LEU A 227 -18.71 3.84 16.57
CA LEU A 227 -19.81 4.39 15.77
C LEU A 227 -20.83 5.13 16.64
N LYS A 228 -21.10 4.64 17.87
CA LYS A 228 -22.01 5.29 18.82
C LYS A 228 -21.40 6.53 19.48
N ASN A 229 -20.09 6.53 19.69
CA ASN A 229 -19.39 7.59 20.42
C ASN A 229 -18.97 8.77 19.51
N ASN A 230 -18.83 8.56 18.21
CA ASN A 230 -18.41 9.59 17.27
C ASN A 230 -19.63 10.31 16.65
N ASN A 231 -19.52 11.63 16.44
CA ASN A 231 -20.51 12.38 15.67
C ASN A 231 -20.25 12.25 14.16
N ILE A 232 -20.61 11.10 13.60
CA ILE A 232 -20.29 10.77 12.20
C ILE A 232 -21.00 11.71 11.21
N GLU A 233 -22.21 12.16 11.55
CA GLU A 233 -22.97 13.07 10.69
C GLU A 233 -22.27 14.42 10.54
N ASP A 234 -21.61 14.91 11.60
CA ASP A 234 -20.78 16.11 11.51
C ASP A 234 -19.58 15.88 10.58
N PHE A 235 -18.91 14.72 10.65
CA PHE A 235 -17.80 14.40 9.72
C PHE A 235 -18.26 14.37 8.26
N ILE A 236 -19.41 13.76 7.98
CA ILE A 236 -19.98 13.71 6.62
C ILE A 236 -20.32 15.12 6.15
N LYS A 237 -21.02 15.90 6.98
CA LYS A 237 -21.38 17.29 6.67
C LYS A 237 -20.15 18.16 6.42
N ASN A 238 -19.16 18.08 7.29
CA ASN A 238 -17.93 18.88 7.18
C ASN A 238 -17.07 18.47 5.99
N SER A 239 -17.20 17.23 5.50
CA SER A 239 -16.43 16.76 4.34
C SER A 239 -16.80 17.46 3.03
N LYS A 240 -18.02 17.97 2.90
CA LYS A 240 -18.53 18.52 1.64
C LYS A 240 -17.79 19.81 1.27
N ASN A 241 -17.08 19.79 0.14
CA ASN A 241 -16.28 20.91 -0.38
C ASN A 241 -15.21 21.44 0.60
N SER A 242 -14.67 20.54 1.44
CA SER A 242 -13.66 20.88 2.46
C SER A 242 -12.22 20.59 2.03
N GLY A 243 -12.04 20.03 0.82
CA GLY A 243 -10.72 19.70 0.31
C GLY A 243 -9.85 20.96 0.22
N LEU A 244 -8.69 20.95 0.86
CA LEU A 244 -7.74 22.06 0.75
C LEU A 244 -6.77 21.89 -0.43
N ASN A 245 -6.68 20.68 -0.99
CA ASN A 245 -5.78 20.33 -2.09
C ASN A 245 -4.34 20.83 -1.92
N ILE A 246 -3.83 20.80 -0.68
CA ILE A 246 -2.52 21.35 -0.29
C ILE A 246 -1.42 20.73 -1.14
N LYS A 247 -1.51 19.41 -1.40
CA LYS A 247 -0.56 18.70 -2.25
C LYS A 247 -0.44 19.32 -3.65
N LYS A 248 -1.55 19.65 -4.32
CA LYS A 248 -1.53 20.29 -5.65
C LYS A 248 -1.06 21.73 -5.58
N GLN A 249 -1.48 22.48 -4.57
CA GLN A 249 -1.08 23.87 -4.38
C GLN A 249 0.45 23.97 -4.18
N ALA A 250 1.02 23.16 -3.28
CA ALA A 250 2.46 23.11 -3.05
C ALA A 250 3.24 22.65 -4.29
N SER A 251 2.74 21.62 -5.00
CA SER A 251 3.36 21.17 -6.26
C SER A 251 3.36 22.25 -7.34
N THR A 252 2.27 23.02 -7.44
CA THR A 252 2.16 24.15 -8.38
C THR A 252 3.12 25.26 -8.01
N ALA A 253 3.22 25.60 -6.71
CA ALA A 253 4.13 26.60 -6.21
C ALA A 253 5.60 26.25 -6.46
N ILE A 254 6.00 24.98 -6.27
CA ILE A 254 7.35 24.49 -6.62
C ILE A 254 7.64 24.66 -8.12
N HIS A 255 6.65 24.41 -8.98
CA HIS A 255 6.83 24.50 -10.42
C HIS A 255 6.88 25.94 -10.92
N ASN A 256 5.94 26.78 -10.44
CA ASN A 256 5.78 28.16 -10.87
C ASN A 256 6.72 29.13 -10.15
N GLY A 257 7.29 28.73 -9.00
CA GLY A 257 8.19 29.54 -8.18
C GLY A 257 7.49 30.56 -7.28
N TYR A 258 6.16 30.51 -7.15
CA TYR A 258 5.37 31.46 -6.36
C TYR A 258 4.03 30.86 -5.89
N THR A 259 3.54 31.34 -4.75
CA THR A 259 2.18 31.13 -4.22
C THR A 259 1.74 32.38 -3.46
N SER A 260 0.44 32.68 -3.47
CA SER A 260 -0.13 33.82 -2.71
C SER A 260 -0.37 33.52 -1.23
N SER A 261 -0.24 32.27 -0.80
CA SER A 261 -0.43 31.86 0.60
C SER A 261 0.92 31.83 1.33
N PRO A 262 1.14 32.69 2.35
CA PRO A 262 2.41 32.73 3.10
C PRO A 262 2.75 31.39 3.79
N VAL A 263 1.73 30.69 4.29
CA VAL A 263 1.91 29.37 4.92
C VAL A 263 2.34 28.32 3.90
N LEU A 264 1.76 28.35 2.68
CA LEU A 264 2.19 27.45 1.59
C LEU A 264 3.60 27.78 1.09
N GLU A 265 3.97 29.05 1.04
CA GLU A 265 5.34 29.47 0.68
C GLU A 265 6.33 28.84 1.65
N LYS A 266 6.12 29.02 2.96
CA LYS A 266 6.95 28.41 4.01
C LYS A 266 6.92 26.88 3.98
N THR A 267 5.76 26.29 3.66
CA THR A 267 5.62 24.84 3.45
C THR A 267 6.58 24.36 2.35
N VAL A 268 6.57 25.04 1.20
CA VAL A 268 7.45 24.72 0.06
C VAL A 268 8.93 24.90 0.41
N GLU A 269 9.29 25.98 1.09
CA GLU A 269 10.66 26.21 1.56
C GLU A 269 11.16 25.06 2.45
N ASN A 270 10.36 24.65 3.44
CA ASN A 270 10.69 23.55 4.35
C ASN A 270 10.82 22.21 3.60
N LEU A 271 9.94 21.94 2.63
CA LEU A 271 10.00 20.74 1.79
C LEU A 271 11.29 20.70 0.95
N LEU A 272 11.66 21.82 0.32
CA LEU A 272 12.89 21.94 -0.47
C LEU A 272 14.13 21.81 0.42
N ALA A 273 14.10 22.36 1.64
CA ALA A 273 15.19 22.20 2.59
C ALA A 273 15.39 20.72 3.01
N LYS A 274 14.30 19.96 3.19
CA LYS A 274 14.34 18.54 3.58
C LYS A 274 14.68 17.60 2.41
N LYS A 275 14.57 18.05 1.15
CA LYS A 275 14.77 17.22 -0.06
C LYS A 275 15.80 17.81 -1.02
N SER A 276 17.06 17.42 -0.85
CA SER A 276 18.18 17.86 -1.70
C SER A 276 17.93 17.68 -3.19
N SER A 277 17.36 16.54 -3.61
CA SER A 277 17.05 16.25 -5.02
C SER A 277 16.08 17.28 -5.61
N LEU A 278 14.99 17.58 -4.90
CA LEU A 278 13.97 18.53 -5.35
C LEU A 278 14.54 19.95 -5.41
N LYS A 279 15.28 20.35 -4.38
CA LYS A 279 15.98 21.65 -4.34
C LYS A 279 16.92 21.85 -5.52
N ARG A 280 17.69 20.81 -5.89
CA ARG A 280 18.63 20.84 -7.02
C ARG A 280 17.90 20.90 -8.36
N LEU A 281 16.80 20.18 -8.53
CA LEU A 281 15.95 20.25 -9.73
C LEU A 281 15.34 21.65 -9.92
N VAL A 282 14.83 22.26 -8.85
CA VAL A 282 14.33 23.66 -8.88
C VAL A 282 15.46 24.62 -9.27
N TYR A 283 16.62 24.51 -8.62
CA TYR A 283 17.79 25.34 -8.94
C TYR A 283 18.17 25.25 -10.42
N VAL A 284 18.31 24.04 -10.97
CA VAL A 284 18.69 23.86 -12.39
C VAL A 284 17.60 24.34 -13.35
N LYS A 285 16.31 24.12 -13.02
CA LYS A 285 15.18 24.65 -13.80
C LYS A 285 15.28 26.17 -13.95
N ASP A 286 15.49 26.86 -12.84
CA ASP A 286 15.47 28.32 -12.77
C ASP A 286 16.79 28.97 -13.22
N ASN A 287 17.89 28.22 -13.14
CA ASN A 287 19.23 28.67 -13.51
C ASN A 287 19.80 27.88 -14.70
N TRP A 288 18.96 27.57 -15.70
CA TRP A 288 19.34 26.69 -16.82
C TRP A 288 20.59 27.16 -17.56
N SER A 289 20.71 28.45 -17.86
CA SER A 289 21.88 29.00 -18.55
C SER A 289 23.17 28.80 -17.74
N THR A 290 23.09 28.98 -16.41
CA THR A 290 24.21 28.73 -15.50
C THR A 290 24.60 27.25 -15.50
N TYR A 291 23.62 26.34 -15.49
CA TYR A 291 23.85 24.91 -15.61
C TYR A 291 24.54 24.56 -16.95
N CYS A 292 24.04 25.08 -18.08
CA CYS A 292 24.66 24.84 -19.38
C CYS A 292 26.12 25.32 -19.44
N ASN A 293 26.41 26.49 -18.89
CA ASN A 293 27.77 27.01 -18.82
C ASN A 293 28.69 26.11 -17.99
N GLN A 294 28.22 25.56 -16.87
CA GLN A 294 28.98 24.60 -16.06
C GLN A 294 29.31 23.33 -16.82
N ILE A 295 28.35 22.79 -17.59
CA ILE A 295 28.57 21.62 -18.43
C ILE A 295 29.59 21.93 -19.54
N GLN A 296 29.49 23.08 -20.19
CA GLN A 296 30.43 23.48 -21.24
C GLN A 296 31.85 23.67 -20.69
N THR A 297 32.01 24.33 -19.55
CA THR A 297 33.32 24.44 -18.88
C THR A 297 33.91 23.07 -18.56
N LEU A 298 33.08 22.07 -18.24
CA LEU A 298 33.58 20.71 -18.01
C LEU A 298 34.05 20.03 -19.29
N VAL A 299 33.38 20.27 -20.43
CA VAL A 299 33.85 19.80 -21.74
C VAL A 299 35.25 20.33 -22.01
N ASP A 300 35.48 21.63 -21.78
CA ASP A 300 36.77 22.28 -22.03
C ASP A 300 37.91 21.71 -21.15
N ASN A 301 37.56 21.11 -20.01
CA ASN A 301 38.50 20.56 -19.02
C ASN A 301 38.63 19.03 -19.05
N THR A 302 37.95 18.33 -19.97
CA THR A 302 37.97 16.86 -20.05
C THR A 302 38.25 16.38 -21.47
N SER A 303 39.26 15.53 -21.62
CA SER A 303 39.69 15.00 -22.93
C SER A 303 39.07 13.65 -23.29
N GLN A 304 38.49 12.94 -22.32
CA GLN A 304 37.93 11.60 -22.47
C GLN A 304 36.45 11.59 -22.05
N VAL A 305 35.61 10.88 -22.80
CA VAL A 305 34.15 10.79 -22.55
C VAL A 305 33.87 10.14 -21.21
N GLU A 306 34.58 9.07 -20.86
CA GLU A 306 34.43 8.35 -19.59
C GLU A 306 34.78 9.26 -18.41
N GLN A 307 35.80 10.11 -18.56
CA GLN A 307 36.19 11.08 -17.54
C GLN A 307 35.12 12.18 -17.37
N PHE A 308 34.57 12.67 -18.48
CA PHE A 308 33.46 13.64 -18.49
C PHE A 308 32.23 13.08 -17.75
N VAL A 309 31.78 11.88 -18.15
CA VAL A 309 30.63 11.19 -17.54
C VAL A 309 30.89 10.87 -16.06
N THR A 310 32.09 10.40 -15.71
CA THR A 310 32.47 10.13 -14.31
C THR A 310 32.39 11.39 -13.46
N THR A 311 32.89 12.52 -13.98
CA THR A 311 32.90 13.80 -13.26
C THR A 311 31.48 14.29 -13.00
N LEU A 312 30.60 14.23 -14.00
CA LEU A 312 29.18 14.56 -13.85
C LEU A 312 28.45 13.62 -12.88
N TRP A 313 28.73 12.32 -12.97
CA TRP A 313 28.12 11.30 -12.12
C TRP A 313 28.45 11.47 -10.64
N MET A 314 29.66 11.95 -10.36
CA MET A 314 30.22 12.12 -9.01
C MET A 314 30.06 13.55 -8.46
N ASP A 315 29.44 14.47 -9.22
CA ASP A 315 29.25 15.86 -8.81
C ASP A 315 28.46 15.98 -7.50
N LYS A 316 29.12 16.39 -6.42
CA LYS A 316 28.48 16.53 -5.11
C LYS A 316 27.36 17.57 -5.08
N LYS A 317 27.39 18.58 -5.95
CA LYS A 317 26.41 19.69 -5.98
C LYS A 317 25.17 19.35 -6.79
N LEU A 318 25.32 18.73 -7.96
CA LEU A 318 24.20 18.45 -8.87
C LEU A 318 24.04 16.97 -9.27
N LYS A 319 24.68 16.00 -8.56
CA LYS A 319 24.58 14.56 -8.89
C LYS A 319 23.17 14.08 -9.20
N GLU A 320 22.16 14.48 -8.43
CA GLU A 320 20.79 13.99 -8.62
C GLU A 320 20.21 14.45 -9.96
N VAL A 321 20.60 15.62 -10.45
CA VAL A 321 20.21 16.16 -11.76
C VAL A 321 21.06 15.51 -12.86
N ASN A 322 22.39 15.53 -12.71
CA ASN A 322 23.33 15.00 -13.68
C ASN A 322 23.07 13.51 -13.95
N ARG A 323 22.88 12.69 -12.91
CA ARG A 323 22.59 11.26 -13.05
C ARG A 323 21.28 11.00 -13.80
N ARG A 324 20.23 11.78 -13.53
CA ARG A 324 18.95 11.68 -14.24
C ARG A 324 19.09 12.03 -15.71
N LEU A 325 19.83 13.09 -16.03
CA LEU A 325 20.05 13.51 -17.41
C LEU A 325 20.95 12.54 -18.16
N LEU A 326 22.06 12.08 -17.57
CA LEU A 326 22.95 11.09 -18.17
C LEU A 326 22.22 9.80 -18.54
N LEU A 327 21.28 9.36 -17.71
CA LEU A 327 20.52 8.14 -17.97
C LEU A 327 19.34 8.34 -18.95
N ARG A 328 19.00 9.57 -19.36
CA ARG A 328 17.78 9.84 -20.17
C ARG A 328 17.99 10.66 -21.43
N ALA A 329 18.96 11.56 -21.43
CA ALA A 329 19.11 12.57 -22.48
C ALA A 329 19.53 11.99 -23.84
N HIS A 330 20.05 10.74 -23.87
CA HIS A 330 20.46 10.07 -25.09
C HIS A 330 19.28 9.73 -26.02
N THR A 331 18.06 9.55 -25.49
CA THR A 331 16.88 9.16 -26.28
C THR A 331 15.75 10.20 -26.21
N ARG A 332 14.93 10.23 -27.26
CA ARG A 332 13.67 10.98 -27.33
C ARG A 332 12.47 10.14 -26.91
N ASP A 333 12.62 8.81 -26.86
CA ASP A 333 11.61 7.93 -26.32
C ASP A 333 11.47 8.23 -24.82
N GLY A 334 10.25 8.46 -24.36
CA GLY A 334 9.99 8.79 -22.97
C GLY A 334 10.45 7.65 -22.06
N ILE A 335 11.65 7.78 -21.45
CA ILE A 335 12.07 6.90 -20.37
C ILE A 335 11.24 7.28 -19.14
N ASN A 336 10.06 6.68 -19.05
CA ASN A 336 9.10 6.90 -17.97
C ASN A 336 9.72 6.54 -16.61
N TYR A 337 10.68 5.61 -16.59
CA TYR A 337 11.32 5.10 -15.39
C TYR A 337 12.63 4.39 -15.73
N ILE A 338 13.71 4.64 -14.98
CA ILE A 338 14.99 3.92 -15.15
C ILE A 338 15.05 2.84 -14.07
N GLN A 339 14.98 1.59 -14.49
CA GLN A 339 15.08 0.41 -13.64
C GLN A 339 16.52 0.20 -13.14
N ASP A 340 16.69 -0.69 -12.17
CA ASP A 340 17.98 -1.23 -11.74
C ASP A 340 18.90 -1.51 -12.94
N LEU A 341 20.13 -0.96 -12.92
CA LEU A 341 21.13 -1.10 -13.97
C LEU A 341 21.74 -2.51 -14.04
N ASN A 342 21.21 -3.46 -13.25
CA ASN A 342 21.70 -4.83 -13.11
C ASN A 342 23.17 -4.85 -12.66
N ILE A 343 23.54 -3.91 -11.78
CA ILE A 343 24.87 -3.82 -11.17
C ILE A 343 24.71 -4.20 -9.71
N LYS A 344 25.48 -5.19 -9.24
CA LYS A 344 25.41 -5.68 -7.86
C LYS A 344 25.48 -4.53 -6.85
N GLY A 345 24.47 -4.44 -5.99
CA GLY A 345 24.37 -3.41 -4.94
C GLY A 345 23.89 -2.04 -5.40
N ILE A 346 23.58 -1.87 -6.68
CA ILE A 346 22.82 -0.71 -7.19
C ILE A 346 21.36 -1.14 -7.25
N THR A 347 20.48 -0.26 -6.79
CA THR A 347 19.03 -0.43 -6.78
C THR A 347 18.41 0.89 -7.22
N GLU A 348 17.12 0.89 -7.55
CA GLU A 348 16.39 2.15 -7.80
C GLU A 348 16.59 3.17 -6.66
N HIS A 349 16.51 2.72 -5.41
CA HIS A 349 16.55 3.59 -4.24
C HIS A 349 17.89 4.29 -4.04
N ASN A 350 19.01 3.69 -4.47
CA ASN A 350 20.33 4.27 -4.29
C ASN A 350 20.95 4.83 -5.59
N LEU A 351 20.40 4.53 -6.77
CA LEU A 351 20.96 4.95 -8.06
C LEU A 351 21.21 6.47 -8.14
N TYR A 352 20.25 7.27 -7.73
CA TYR A 352 20.34 8.74 -7.87
C TYR A 352 20.97 9.43 -6.66
N ILE A 353 20.71 8.93 -5.45
CA ILE A 353 21.07 9.61 -4.19
C ILE A 353 22.22 8.95 -3.44
N GLY A 354 22.51 7.68 -3.75
CA GLY A 354 23.46 6.85 -3.03
C GLY A 354 24.92 7.15 -3.35
N THR A 355 25.77 6.66 -2.45
CA THR A 355 27.22 6.59 -2.63
C THR A 355 27.55 5.27 -3.29
N HIS A 356 28.30 5.31 -4.40
CA HIS A 356 28.64 4.13 -5.18
C HIS A 356 30.12 3.80 -5.00
N GLN A 357 30.43 2.52 -4.90
CA GLN A 357 31.79 2.02 -4.84
C GLN A 357 32.50 2.24 -6.20
N PRO A 358 33.84 2.37 -6.23
CA PRO A 358 34.58 2.64 -7.47
C PRO A 358 34.24 1.68 -8.62
N HIS A 359 34.16 0.38 -8.34
CA HIS A 359 33.80 -0.63 -9.36
C HIS A 359 32.37 -0.45 -9.89
N GLN A 360 31.43 -0.01 -9.05
CA GLN A 360 30.05 0.28 -9.48
C GLN A 360 30.03 1.51 -10.39
N VAL A 361 30.80 2.55 -10.07
CA VAL A 361 30.92 3.76 -10.89
C VAL A 361 31.45 3.41 -12.27
N VAL A 362 32.51 2.60 -12.38
CA VAL A 362 33.06 2.15 -13.67
C VAL A 362 31.99 1.46 -14.52
N ASN A 363 31.25 0.52 -13.94
CA ASN A 363 30.19 -0.20 -14.66
C ASN A 363 29.05 0.73 -15.09
N ILE A 364 28.64 1.66 -14.23
CA ILE A 364 27.60 2.65 -14.56
C ILE A 364 28.06 3.54 -15.72
N VAL A 365 29.27 4.07 -15.65
CA VAL A 365 29.85 4.93 -16.69
C VAL A 365 29.89 4.18 -18.01
N SER A 366 30.34 2.93 -18.02
CA SER A 366 30.36 2.09 -19.22
C SER A 366 28.98 1.90 -19.85
N ILE A 367 27.91 1.72 -19.05
CA ILE A 367 26.54 1.62 -19.57
C ILE A 367 26.10 2.96 -20.18
N ILE A 368 26.36 4.07 -19.48
CA ILE A 368 25.96 5.40 -19.94
C ILE A 368 26.66 5.75 -21.25
N THR A 369 27.98 5.57 -21.33
CA THR A 369 28.75 5.87 -22.55
C THR A 369 28.30 5.01 -23.72
N ALA A 370 28.04 3.72 -23.50
CA ALA A 370 27.48 2.83 -24.52
C ALA A 370 26.11 3.30 -25.02
N ASN A 371 25.22 3.75 -24.12
CA ASN A 371 23.90 4.25 -24.51
C ASN A 371 23.99 5.52 -25.37
N PHE A 372 24.88 6.45 -25.03
CA PHE A 372 25.11 7.65 -25.87
C PHE A 372 25.75 7.30 -27.21
N ALA A 373 26.71 6.37 -27.23
CA ALA A 373 27.36 5.93 -28.46
C ALA A 373 26.39 5.22 -29.43
N ASN A 374 25.43 4.45 -28.90
CA ASN A 374 24.38 3.80 -29.69
C ASN A 374 23.46 4.83 -30.38
N GLU A 375 23.34 6.03 -29.81
CA GLU A 375 22.55 7.15 -30.34
C GLU A 375 23.41 8.15 -31.13
N GLY A 376 24.67 7.81 -31.43
CA GLY A 376 25.57 8.60 -32.26
C GLY A 376 26.33 9.72 -31.54
N ALA A 377 26.34 9.76 -30.20
CA ALA A 377 27.10 10.72 -29.42
C ALA A 377 28.41 10.08 -28.90
N TYR A 378 29.54 10.45 -29.50
CA TYR A 378 30.85 9.82 -29.27
C TYR A 378 31.86 10.70 -28.54
N THR A 379 31.57 12.00 -28.38
CA THR A 379 32.47 12.96 -27.73
C THR A 379 31.82 13.63 -26.52
N SER A 380 32.64 14.22 -25.63
CA SER A 380 32.14 14.99 -24.49
C SER A 380 31.26 16.16 -24.95
N ALA A 381 31.58 16.75 -26.11
CA ALA A 381 30.78 17.83 -26.71
C ALA A 381 29.40 17.32 -27.19
N ASP A 382 29.32 16.13 -27.79
CA ASP A 382 28.05 15.54 -28.24
C ASP A 382 27.12 15.28 -27.03
N ILE A 383 27.68 14.67 -25.97
CA ILE A 383 26.93 14.39 -24.75
C ILE A 383 26.49 15.71 -24.10
N ALA A 384 27.38 16.71 -24.00
CA ALA A 384 27.04 18.02 -23.46
C ALA A 384 25.90 18.70 -24.25
N ALA A 385 25.91 18.63 -25.57
CA ALA A 385 24.83 19.16 -26.41
C ALA A 385 23.49 18.47 -26.11
N LEU A 386 23.50 17.16 -25.86
CA LEU A 386 22.30 16.43 -25.45
C LEU A 386 21.84 16.82 -24.04
N LEU A 387 22.76 16.99 -23.09
CA LEU A 387 22.45 17.36 -21.70
C LEU A 387 21.96 18.81 -21.52
N THR A 388 22.23 19.71 -22.47
CA THR A 388 21.98 21.16 -22.34
C THR A 388 20.90 21.71 -23.29
N ASN A 389 20.34 20.86 -24.15
CA ASN A 389 19.27 21.25 -25.07
C ASN A 389 17.89 21.42 -24.40
N ASN A 390 16.91 21.87 -25.19
CA ASN A 390 15.53 22.06 -24.73
C ASN A 390 14.86 20.76 -24.28
N HIS A 391 15.23 19.60 -24.86
CA HIS A 391 14.74 18.30 -24.44
C HIS A 391 15.17 17.99 -23.00
N SER A 392 16.45 18.14 -22.70
CA SER A 392 16.99 17.95 -21.35
C SER A 392 16.42 18.96 -20.34
N LYS A 393 16.20 20.21 -20.75
CA LYS A 393 15.48 21.17 -19.90
C LYS A 393 14.07 20.69 -19.55
N ASN A 394 13.36 20.11 -20.52
CA ASN A 394 12.04 19.52 -20.30
C ASN A 394 12.12 18.25 -19.45
N LEU A 395 13.15 17.42 -19.59
CA LEU A 395 13.39 16.27 -18.71
C LEU A 395 13.57 16.72 -17.26
N VAL A 396 14.30 17.81 -16.99
CA VAL A 396 14.41 18.37 -15.62
C VAL A 396 13.04 18.80 -15.09
N LYS A 397 12.23 19.49 -15.89
CA LYS A 397 10.86 19.89 -15.49
C LYS A 397 9.95 18.70 -15.23
N GLN A 398 10.03 17.66 -16.06
CA GLN A 398 9.28 16.42 -15.87
C GLN A 398 9.74 15.69 -14.60
N CYS A 399 11.05 15.58 -14.36
CA CYS A 399 11.59 15.01 -13.12
C CYS A 399 11.09 15.78 -11.91
N LEU A 400 11.10 17.11 -11.96
CA LEU A 400 10.55 17.96 -10.90
C LEU A 400 9.08 17.66 -10.64
N TRP A 401 8.27 17.59 -11.70
CA TRP A 401 6.83 17.28 -11.61
C TRP A 401 6.57 15.88 -11.02
N PHE A 402 7.33 14.87 -11.45
CA PHE A 402 7.20 13.51 -10.93
C PHE A 402 7.63 13.42 -9.47
N GLU A 403 8.76 14.03 -9.09
CA GLU A 403 9.22 14.04 -7.69
C GLU A 403 8.24 14.81 -6.80
N ALA A 404 7.64 15.90 -7.29
CA ALA A 404 6.65 16.70 -6.58
C ALA A 404 5.29 15.98 -6.40
N ARG A 405 4.83 15.22 -7.40
CA ARG A 405 3.52 14.52 -7.36
C ARG A 405 3.58 13.08 -6.85
N ASN A 406 4.55 12.31 -7.33
CA ASN A 406 4.70 10.86 -7.10
C ASN A 406 5.72 10.51 -6.03
N GLY A 407 6.53 11.48 -5.58
CA GLY A 407 7.41 11.28 -4.45
C GLY A 407 6.60 10.99 -3.20
N ALA A 408 6.45 9.72 -2.83
CA ALA A 408 5.95 9.24 -1.54
C ALA A 408 6.66 9.88 -0.32
N ALA A 409 7.71 10.67 -0.57
CA ALA A 409 8.57 11.31 0.39
C ALA A 409 8.28 12.80 0.64
N LEU A 410 7.51 13.48 -0.22
CA LEU A 410 7.01 14.83 0.08
C LEU A 410 5.68 14.68 0.79
N LYS A 411 5.55 15.28 1.97
CA LYS A 411 4.32 15.28 2.76
C LYS A 411 3.84 16.72 2.94
N PRO A 412 3.38 17.40 1.86
CA PRO A 412 3.06 18.83 1.93
C PRO A 412 1.92 19.11 2.89
N SER A 413 0.88 18.27 2.85
CA SER A 413 -0.29 18.37 3.71
C SER A 413 0.09 18.30 5.19
N PHE A 414 1.04 17.44 5.55
CA PHE A 414 1.54 17.34 6.92
C PHE A 414 2.41 18.54 7.33
N GLU A 415 3.31 18.98 6.45
CA GLU A 415 4.16 20.15 6.72
C GLU A 415 3.34 21.42 6.88
N TYR A 416 2.32 21.60 6.04
CA TYR A 416 1.36 22.69 6.11
C TYR A 416 0.64 22.71 7.46
N ILE A 417 0.02 21.59 7.86
CA ILE A 417 -0.66 21.49 9.15
C ILE A 417 0.28 21.73 10.33
N ASN A 418 1.53 21.27 10.25
CA ASN A 418 2.54 21.58 11.26
C ASN A 418 2.76 23.08 11.42
N LEU A 419 2.89 23.83 10.32
CA LEU A 419 3.06 25.28 10.38
C LEU A 419 1.82 25.99 10.92
N VAL A 420 0.63 25.59 10.47
CA VAL A 420 -0.64 26.18 10.94
C VAL A 420 -0.86 25.95 12.44
N LEU A 421 -0.57 24.74 12.94
CA LEU A 421 -0.73 24.42 14.36
C LEU A 421 0.32 25.13 15.24
N GLN A 422 1.52 25.40 14.71
CA GLN A 422 2.53 26.22 15.40
C GLN A 422 2.06 27.65 15.62
N GLU A 423 1.36 28.25 14.66
CA GLU A 423 0.77 29.59 14.82
C GLU A 423 -0.29 29.62 15.93
N HIS A 424 -0.93 28.49 16.20
CA HIS A 424 -1.90 28.32 17.29
C HIS A 424 -1.24 27.89 18.63
N GLY A 425 0.09 27.83 18.69
CA GLY A 425 0.84 27.52 19.90
C GLY A 425 1.00 26.03 20.22
N TYR A 426 0.74 25.14 19.25
CA TYR A 426 0.99 23.71 19.37
C TYR A 426 2.31 23.33 18.71
N THR A 427 2.90 22.21 19.13
CA THR A 427 4.06 21.62 18.45
C THR A 427 3.75 20.23 17.95
N ILE A 428 4.32 19.86 16.80
CA ILE A 428 4.17 18.52 16.25
C ILE A 428 5.53 17.83 16.19
N LYS A 429 5.67 16.72 16.92
CA LYS A 429 6.90 15.94 17.01
C LYS A 429 6.60 14.45 17.09
N LYS A 430 7.59 13.59 16.86
CA LYS A 430 7.40 12.14 17.03
C LYS A 430 7.06 11.83 18.49
N PRO A 431 6.06 10.98 18.76
CA PRO A 431 5.79 10.46 20.09
C PRO A 431 7.01 9.75 20.69
N ASN A 432 7.15 9.81 22.01
CA ASN A 432 8.21 9.10 22.69
C ASN A 432 8.03 7.58 22.51
N PRO A 433 9.08 6.83 22.11
CA PRO A 433 8.97 5.39 21.89
C PRO A 433 8.58 4.59 23.15
N SER A 434 8.87 5.13 24.33
CA SER A 434 8.57 4.50 25.63
C SER A 434 7.10 4.25 25.88
N ASP A 435 6.22 5.02 25.23
CA ASP A 435 4.81 5.05 25.58
C ASP A 435 4.02 3.91 24.90
N CYS A 436 4.70 3.10 24.06
CA CYS A 436 4.12 2.01 23.27
C CYS A 436 2.86 2.39 22.44
N LEU A 437 2.56 3.69 22.32
CA LEU A 437 1.35 4.22 21.68
C LEU A 437 1.24 3.84 20.22
N LEU A 438 2.37 3.57 19.56
CA LEU A 438 2.42 3.35 18.11
C LEU A 438 2.54 1.87 17.72
N ILE A 439 2.43 0.93 18.66
CA ILE A 439 2.41 -0.52 18.36
C ILE A 439 0.95 -0.97 18.38
N GLY A 440 0.38 -1.45 17.27
CA GLY A 440 -1.04 -1.84 17.26
C GLY A 440 -1.33 -3.09 18.11
N TYR A 441 -2.58 -3.28 18.58
CA TYR A 441 -2.99 -4.42 19.44
C TYR A 441 -2.63 -5.81 18.90
N HIS A 442 -2.31 -5.89 17.61
CA HIS A 442 -1.97 -7.13 16.96
C HIS A 442 -0.61 -7.67 17.38
N ALA A 443 0.21 -6.87 18.06
CA ALA A 443 1.38 -7.34 18.78
C ALA A 443 1.00 -8.24 19.96
N GLU A 444 -0.18 -8.04 20.54
CA GLU A 444 -0.72 -8.81 21.65
C GLU A 444 -1.56 -10.03 21.19
N LEU A 445 -1.69 -10.25 19.88
CA LEU A 445 -2.37 -11.42 19.29
C LEU A 445 -1.39 -12.47 18.73
N THR A 446 -0.09 -12.24 18.86
CA THR A 446 0.94 -13.03 18.19
C THR A 446 2.23 -13.04 18.99
N ASP A 447 3.03 -14.10 18.86
CA ASP A 447 4.38 -14.16 19.44
C ASP A 447 5.44 -13.51 18.52
N GLU A 448 5.02 -13.05 17.34
CA GLU A 448 5.89 -12.44 16.32
C GLU A 448 6.17 -10.96 16.59
N VAL A 449 7.33 -10.47 16.16
CA VAL A 449 7.71 -9.08 16.37
C VAL A 449 6.90 -8.14 15.47
N VAL A 450 6.07 -7.31 16.09
CA VAL A 450 5.34 -6.22 15.44
C VAL A 450 6.12 -4.91 15.60
N LYS A 451 6.39 -4.24 14.47
CA LYS A 451 7.09 -2.94 14.47
C LYS A 451 6.11 -1.78 14.72
N PRO A 452 6.52 -0.74 15.46
CA PRO A 452 5.70 0.46 15.62
C PRO A 452 5.38 1.14 14.29
N TYR A 453 4.20 1.73 14.19
CA TYR A 453 3.81 2.60 13.09
C TYR A 453 4.72 3.83 13.03
N GLN A 454 5.40 4.04 11.91
CA GLN A 454 6.40 5.11 11.76
C GLN A 454 5.85 6.44 11.23
N ASN A 455 4.57 6.47 10.84
CA ASN A 455 3.94 7.58 10.13
C ASN A 455 2.99 8.42 10.98
N PHE A 456 2.94 8.18 12.29
CA PHE A 456 2.24 9.03 13.25
C PHE A 456 3.16 10.09 13.85
N MET A 457 2.54 11.20 14.21
CA MET A 457 3.16 12.32 14.90
C MET A 457 2.27 12.70 16.08
N GLY A 458 2.84 13.22 17.17
CA GLY A 458 2.08 13.70 18.32
C GLY A 458 1.89 15.21 18.24
N ILE A 459 0.71 15.68 18.63
CA ILE A 459 0.42 17.11 18.85
C ILE A 459 0.61 17.41 20.33
N TYR A 460 1.40 18.43 20.64
CA TYR A 460 1.74 18.81 22.00
C TYR A 460 1.37 20.26 22.28
N ASP A 461 0.95 20.53 23.51
CA ASP A 461 0.74 21.89 24.00
C ASP A 461 2.08 22.60 24.33
N ARG A 462 1.99 23.82 24.87
CA ARG A 462 3.17 24.60 25.31
C ARG A 462 3.88 24.01 26.52
N SER A 463 3.21 23.15 27.28
CA SER A 463 3.75 22.46 28.45
C SER A 463 4.38 21.11 28.09
N ASP A 464 4.45 20.78 26.81
CA ASP A 464 4.92 19.50 26.27
C ASP A 464 4.02 18.30 26.62
N THR A 465 2.73 18.54 26.89
CA THR A 465 1.73 17.50 27.11
C THR A 465 1.24 16.98 25.76
N LEU A 466 1.27 15.65 25.57
CA LEU A 466 0.71 15.01 24.37
C LEU A 466 -0.83 15.11 24.39
N LEU A 467 -1.39 15.81 23.41
CA LEU A 467 -2.83 16.01 23.26
C LEU A 467 -3.47 15.03 22.28
N ALA A 468 -2.77 14.64 21.22
CA ALA A 468 -3.33 13.78 20.18
C ALA A 468 -2.25 13.07 19.36
N LEU A 469 -2.67 12.00 18.68
CA LEU A 469 -1.90 11.40 17.59
C LEU A 469 -2.45 11.90 16.26
N LEU A 470 -1.58 12.33 15.36
CA LEU A 470 -1.91 12.90 14.06
C LEU A 470 -1.27 12.09 12.93
N LYS A 471 -2.07 11.82 11.90
CA LYS A 471 -1.61 11.31 10.62
C LYS A 471 -2.23 12.14 9.49
N GLY A 472 -1.40 12.76 8.66
CA GLY A 472 -1.83 13.53 7.50
C GLY A 472 -1.59 12.76 6.20
N LYS A 473 -2.59 12.70 5.32
CA LYS A 473 -2.50 12.01 4.02
C LYS A 473 -3.34 12.72 2.97
N PHE A 474 -2.80 12.77 1.74
CA PHE A 474 -3.59 13.15 0.57
C PHE A 474 -4.28 11.93 -0.02
N PHE A 475 -5.57 12.05 -0.29
CA PHE A 475 -6.39 11.04 -0.93
C PHE A 475 -6.88 11.58 -2.28
N SER A 476 -6.53 10.91 -3.37
CA SER A 476 -7.13 11.23 -4.67
C SER A 476 -8.52 10.60 -4.77
N ILE A 477 -9.39 11.21 -5.57
CA ILE A 477 -10.74 10.71 -5.90
C ILE A 477 -10.77 9.20 -6.12
N ASN A 478 -9.92 8.69 -7.03
CA ASN A 478 -9.91 7.29 -7.43
C ASN A 478 -9.39 6.34 -6.35
N GLU A 479 -8.54 6.82 -5.44
CA GLU A 479 -7.97 5.98 -4.38
C GLU A 479 -8.71 6.12 -3.05
N PHE A 480 -9.59 7.11 -2.89
CA PHE A 480 -10.14 7.49 -1.59
C PHE A 480 -10.74 6.31 -0.82
N PRO A 481 -11.69 5.52 -1.37
CA PRO A 481 -12.32 4.44 -0.61
C PRO A 481 -11.36 3.33 -0.22
N ARG A 482 -10.48 2.96 -1.16
CA ARG A 482 -9.46 1.92 -0.96
C ARG A 482 -8.47 2.33 0.13
N ARG A 483 -7.97 3.56 0.08
CA ARG A 483 -7.05 4.10 1.09
C ARG A 483 -7.71 4.26 2.46
N CYS A 484 -8.99 4.62 2.52
CA CYS A 484 -9.72 4.65 3.79
C CYS A 484 -9.80 3.27 4.42
N LYS A 485 -10.03 2.23 3.61
CA LYS A 485 -9.99 0.83 4.04
C LYS A 485 -8.62 0.45 4.63
N GLU A 486 -7.52 0.76 3.94
CA GLU A 486 -6.15 0.51 4.43
C GLU A 486 -5.89 1.14 5.82
N GLU A 487 -6.39 2.37 6.02
CA GLU A 487 -6.13 3.15 7.22
C GLU A 487 -7.05 2.78 8.39
N SER A 488 -8.26 2.28 8.11
CA SER A 488 -9.25 1.92 9.13
C SER A 488 -8.66 0.94 10.16
N PHE A 489 -8.04 -0.16 9.72
CA PHE A 489 -7.42 -1.12 10.64
C PHE A 489 -6.32 -0.50 11.53
N THR A 490 -5.63 0.52 11.03
CA THR A 490 -4.58 1.21 11.79
C THR A 490 -5.16 2.00 12.97
N GLY A 491 -6.30 2.67 12.78
CA GLY A 491 -6.99 3.38 13.88
C GLY A 491 -7.43 2.42 14.98
N LEU A 492 -8.09 1.33 14.58
CA LEU A 492 -8.66 0.35 15.51
C LEU A 492 -7.56 -0.29 16.36
N THR A 493 -6.41 -0.58 15.74
CA THR A 493 -5.29 -1.22 16.42
C THR A 493 -4.51 -0.31 17.36
N ILE A 494 -4.43 1.00 17.08
CA ILE A 494 -3.68 1.93 17.93
C ILE A 494 -4.48 2.32 19.18
N GLN A 495 -5.80 2.49 19.03
CA GLN A 495 -6.69 2.96 20.10
C GLN A 495 -6.88 1.92 21.21
N ASN A 496 -6.63 0.64 20.92
CA ASN A 496 -6.96 -0.48 21.80
C ASN A 496 -5.73 -1.34 22.09
N SER A 497 -5.77 -2.06 23.21
CA SER A 497 -4.88 -3.16 23.57
C SER A 497 -5.70 -4.45 23.70
N PHE A 498 -5.05 -5.60 23.53
CA PHE A 498 -5.64 -6.90 23.82
C PHE A 498 -4.92 -7.53 25.02
N VAL A 499 -5.62 -7.69 26.14
CA VAL A 499 -5.04 -8.19 27.40
C VAL A 499 -6.01 -9.20 27.99
N ASP A 500 -5.50 -10.37 28.41
CA ASP A 500 -6.27 -11.44 29.04
C ASP A 500 -7.55 -11.83 28.27
N GLY A 501 -7.46 -11.85 26.94
CA GLY A 501 -8.58 -12.22 26.07
C GLY A 501 -9.62 -11.12 25.84
N VAL A 502 -9.39 -9.88 26.30
CA VAL A 502 -10.33 -8.76 26.21
C VAL A 502 -9.68 -7.56 25.53
N PHE A 503 -10.44 -6.85 24.71
CA PHE A 503 -10.02 -5.57 24.17
C PHE A 503 -10.35 -4.42 25.14
N VAL A 504 -9.32 -3.67 25.50
CA VAL A 504 -9.43 -2.48 26.35
C VAL A 504 -8.91 -1.25 25.60
N GLN A 505 -9.49 -0.10 25.88
CA GLN A 505 -9.00 1.15 25.31
C GLN A 505 -7.61 1.46 25.88
N ARG A 506 -6.62 1.68 25.02
CA ARG A 506 -5.23 1.91 25.41
C ARG A 506 -5.01 3.31 25.96
N HIS A 507 -5.62 4.31 25.33
CA HIS A 507 -5.52 5.71 25.72
C HIS A 507 -6.77 6.49 25.31
N GLN A 508 -7.00 7.63 25.97
CA GLN A 508 -8.09 8.55 25.65
C GLN A 508 -7.72 9.59 24.58
N LEU A 509 -6.45 9.63 24.15
CA LEU A 509 -6.00 10.59 23.14
C LEU A 509 -6.76 10.38 21.82
N PRO A 510 -7.29 11.45 21.19
CA PRO A 510 -7.84 11.37 19.86
C PRO A 510 -6.76 10.96 18.85
N ILE A 511 -7.14 10.08 17.93
CA ILE A 511 -6.30 9.64 16.81
C ILE A 511 -6.84 10.30 15.55
N ILE A 512 -6.19 11.38 15.15
CA ILE A 512 -6.66 12.29 14.11
C ILE A 512 -6.10 11.87 12.75
N MET A 513 -7.00 11.63 11.79
CA MET A 513 -6.67 11.55 10.37
C MET A 513 -6.95 12.90 9.73
N PHE A 514 -5.89 13.61 9.36
CA PHE A 514 -6.01 14.79 8.51
C PHE A 514 -6.07 14.37 7.03
N ILE A 515 -7.23 14.60 6.40
CA ILE A 515 -7.53 14.24 5.02
C ILE A 515 -7.35 15.48 4.14
N ASP A 516 -6.31 15.46 3.31
CA ASP A 516 -6.15 16.40 2.19
C ASP A 516 -6.74 15.75 0.92
N MET A 517 -7.54 16.49 0.17
CA MET A 517 -8.23 15.99 -1.03
C MET A 517 -8.52 17.16 -1.99
N GLU A 518 -8.99 16.86 -3.19
CA GLU A 518 -9.41 17.89 -4.14
C GLU A 518 -10.56 18.76 -3.59
N GLU A 519 -10.55 20.07 -3.90
CA GLU A 519 -11.51 21.07 -3.39
C GLU A 519 -12.97 20.69 -3.67
N ASP A 520 -13.25 20.23 -4.89
CA ASP A 520 -14.60 19.88 -5.36
C ASP A 520 -14.98 18.41 -5.13
N PHE A 521 -14.19 17.68 -4.33
CA PHE A 521 -14.45 16.26 -4.09
C PHE A 521 -15.30 16.05 -2.83
N GLU A 522 -16.42 15.37 -3.00
CA GLU A 522 -17.24 14.86 -1.89
C GLU A 522 -16.89 13.38 -1.66
N PRO A 523 -16.21 13.04 -0.54
CA PRO A 523 -15.83 11.67 -0.27
C PRO A 523 -17.07 10.80 0.01
N PRO A 524 -17.07 9.50 -0.38
CA PRO A 524 -18.20 8.63 -0.12
C PRO A 524 -18.46 8.46 1.38
N GLU A 525 -19.71 8.66 1.80
CA GLU A 525 -20.09 8.62 3.22
C GLU A 525 -19.69 7.32 3.91
N TYR A 526 -19.81 6.18 3.23
CA TYR A 526 -19.42 4.88 3.78
C TYR A 526 -17.94 4.82 4.14
N SER A 527 -17.07 5.55 3.42
CA SER A 527 -15.64 5.59 3.72
C SER A 527 -15.34 6.39 4.98
N LEU A 528 -16.09 7.47 5.21
CA LEU A 528 -15.99 8.27 6.44
C LEU A 528 -16.57 7.54 7.65
N ARG A 529 -17.75 6.92 7.50
CA ARG A 529 -18.36 6.04 8.52
C ARG A 529 -17.41 4.93 8.92
N ARG A 530 -16.74 4.30 7.96
CA ARG A 530 -15.72 3.28 8.20
C ARG A 530 -14.54 3.83 9.00
N LEU A 531 -13.91 4.92 8.57
CA LEU A 531 -12.77 5.50 9.30
C LEU A 531 -13.16 5.84 10.75
N ALA A 532 -14.29 6.50 10.95
CA ALA A 532 -14.78 6.87 12.28
C ALA A 532 -15.12 5.65 13.14
N GLY A 533 -15.80 4.65 12.58
CA GLY A 533 -16.09 3.39 13.27
C GLY A 533 -14.82 2.64 13.67
N PHE A 534 -13.76 2.72 12.86
CA PHE A 534 -12.47 2.14 13.20
C PHE A 534 -11.58 3.07 14.05
N GLY A 535 -12.15 4.07 14.73
CA GLY A 535 -11.45 4.82 15.79
C GLY A 535 -10.72 6.08 15.34
N TRP A 536 -10.88 6.52 14.10
CA TRP A 536 -10.32 7.78 13.63
C TRP A 536 -11.22 8.98 13.96
N THR A 537 -10.64 10.04 14.49
CA THR A 537 -11.22 11.38 14.43
C THR A 537 -10.83 11.99 13.08
N ILE A 538 -11.81 12.34 12.25
CA ILE A 538 -11.55 12.83 10.89
C ILE A 538 -11.45 14.36 10.92
N ALA A 539 -10.44 14.91 10.25
CA ALA A 539 -10.28 16.34 10.07
C ALA A 539 -9.93 16.69 8.61
N PHE A 540 -10.61 17.67 8.03
CA PHE A 540 -10.36 18.21 6.69
C PHE A 540 -9.65 19.56 6.71
N ASN A 541 -9.65 20.24 7.86
CA ASN A 541 -8.98 21.53 8.06
C ASN A 541 -8.41 21.63 9.49
N GLU A 542 -7.63 22.69 9.75
CA GLU A 542 -6.98 22.93 11.02
C GLU A 542 -7.95 23.16 12.19
N LYS A 543 -9.13 23.74 11.93
CA LYS A 543 -10.09 24.06 12.99
C LYS A 543 -10.65 22.80 13.60
N GLU A 544 -10.93 21.80 12.77
CA GLU A 544 -11.38 20.48 13.22
C GLU A 544 -10.32 19.75 14.03
N ILE A 545 -9.03 19.93 13.70
CA ILE A 545 -7.93 19.40 14.52
C ILE A 545 -7.91 20.10 15.89
N ILE A 546 -8.01 21.42 15.91
CA ILE A 546 -8.00 22.21 17.16
C ILE A 546 -9.20 21.86 18.04
N GLU A 547 -10.38 21.68 17.45
CA GLU A 547 -11.58 21.24 18.17
C GLU A 547 -11.38 19.84 18.79
N ALA A 548 -10.80 18.91 18.03
CA ALA A 548 -10.56 17.54 18.50
C ALA A 548 -9.60 17.48 19.70
N ILE A 549 -8.57 18.34 19.75
CA ILE A 549 -7.60 18.38 20.84
C ILE A 549 -8.00 19.26 22.03
N SER A 550 -9.11 20.00 21.91
CA SER A 550 -9.64 20.86 22.98
C SER A 550 -10.73 20.17 23.83
N LYS A 551 -11.10 18.93 23.48
CA LYS A 551 -12.03 18.06 24.20
C LYS A 551 -11.26 17.22 25.20
#